data_AF-A0A7R8WTK8-F1
#
_entry.id   AF-A0A7R8WTK8-F1
#
_cell.length_a   1.000
_cell.length_b   1.000
_cell.length_c   1.000
_cell.angle_alpha   90.00
_cell.angle_beta   90.00
_cell.angle_gamma   90.00
#
_symmetry.space_group_name_H-M   'P 1'
#
loop_
_entity.id
_entity.type
_entity.pdbx_description
1 polymer ?
#
loop_
_entity_poly.entity_id
_entity_poly.type
_entity_poly.pdbx_seq_one_letter_code
_entity_poly.pdbx_strand_id
1 'polypeptide(L)'
;MAVVMDEYGGVSGLITIEDVLEQIVGEIEDEHDSEEDDGNIKPFDDNAFIVKALTPIDDFNDYFSISFPDEEFDTIGGIVTQQFGHLPKKDES
;
A
#
# COMPACT_ATOMS: atom_id res chain seq x y z
N MET A 1 14.35 -16.92 15.48
CA MET A 1 15.48 -16.89 14.54
C MET A 1 16.55 -17.88 14.96
N ALA A 2 17.02 -18.70 14.01
CA ALA A 2 18.05 -19.71 14.16
C ALA A 2 18.98 -19.69 12.93
N VAL A 3 20.19 -20.25 13.08
CA VAL A 3 21.18 -20.35 12.00
C VAL A 3 21.21 -21.80 11.51
N VAL A 4 21.12 -21.99 10.20
CA VAL A 4 21.17 -23.30 9.54
C VAL A 4 22.62 -23.57 9.14
N MET A 5 23.13 -24.76 9.51
CA MET A 5 24.47 -25.20 9.13
C MET A 5 24.40 -26.43 8.22
N ASP A 6 25.34 -26.52 7.29
CA ASP A 6 25.56 -27.69 6.45
C ASP A 6 26.34 -28.79 7.19
N GLU A 7 26.41 -29.97 6.58
CA GLU A 7 27.15 -31.12 7.09
C GLU A 7 28.67 -30.92 7.19
N TYR A 8 29.22 -29.87 6.59
CA TYR A 8 30.64 -29.53 6.64
C TYR A 8 30.94 -28.42 7.68
N GLY A 9 29.93 -27.98 8.42
CA GLY A 9 30.04 -26.94 9.45
C GLY A 9 30.03 -25.51 8.90
N GLY A 10 29.68 -25.33 7.63
CA GLY A 10 29.42 -24.03 7.01
C GLY A 10 28.02 -23.52 7.35
N VAL A 11 27.85 -22.20 7.34
CA VAL A 11 26.53 -21.59 7.50
C VAL A 11 25.82 -21.61 6.16
N SER A 12 24.71 -22.35 6.08
CA SER A 12 23.86 -22.40 4.89
C SER A 12 22.84 -21.26 4.85
N GLY A 13 22.48 -20.71 6.01
CA GLY A 13 21.52 -19.61 6.07
C GLY A 13 20.94 -19.38 7.46
N LEU A 14 19.80 -18.69 7.49
CA LEU A 14 19.04 -18.35 8.68
C LEU A 14 17.57 -18.71 8.46
N ILE A 15 16.92 -19.12 9.54
CA ILE A 15 15.50 -19.50 9.54
C ILE A 15 14.81 -18.85 10.74
N THR A 16 13.57 -18.46 10.55
CA THR A 16 12.74 -17.79 11.54
C THR A 16 11.54 -18.65 11.90
N ILE A 17 10.78 -18.29 12.94
CA ILE A 17 9.60 -19.09 13.31
C ILE A 17 8.47 -18.83 12.31
N GLU A 18 8.47 -17.63 11.73
CA GLU A 18 7.58 -17.13 10.70
C GLU A 18 7.65 -18.00 9.44
N ASP A 19 8.85 -18.34 8.96
CA ASP A 19 9.05 -19.22 7.78
C ASP A 19 8.40 -20.61 7.97
N VAL A 20 8.40 -21.12 9.21
CA VAL A 20 7.80 -22.43 9.53
C VAL A 20 6.29 -22.33 9.60
N LEU A 21 5.77 -21.23 10.14
CA LEU A 21 4.33 -20.98 10.22
C LEU A 21 3.73 -20.77 8.83
N GLU A 22 4.42 -20.06 7.94
CA GLU A 22 4.02 -19.83 6.54
C GLU A 22 3.83 -21.15 5.77
N GLN A 23 4.68 -22.16 5.97
CA GLN A 23 4.50 -23.46 5.29
C GLN A 23 3.26 -24.24 5.76
N ILE A 24 2.74 -23.96 6.96
CA ILE A 24 1.54 -24.61 7.50
C ILE A 24 0.29 -23.82 7.14
N VAL A 25 0.37 -22.49 7.18
CA VAL A 25 -0.79 -21.61 7.03
C VAL A 25 -0.96 -21.12 5.57
N GLY A 26 0.10 -21.15 4.76
CA GLY A 26 0.16 -20.53 3.44
C GLY A 26 0.48 -19.03 3.53
N GLU A 27 0.53 -18.36 2.37
CA GLU A 27 0.40 -16.89 2.36
C GLU A 27 -0.98 -16.57 2.94
N ILE A 28 -1.00 -15.96 4.12
CA ILE A 28 -2.25 -15.47 4.69
C ILE A 28 -2.57 -14.22 3.89
N GLU A 29 -3.43 -14.36 2.87
CA GLU A 29 -4.04 -13.22 2.20
C GLU A 29 -4.75 -12.38 3.27
N ASP A 30 -4.18 -11.23 3.60
CA ASP A 30 -4.87 -10.18 4.33
C ASP A 30 -6.04 -9.69 3.47
N GLU A 31 -7.11 -9.16 4.09
CA GLU A 31 -8.26 -8.61 3.37
C GLU A 31 -7.90 -7.44 2.43
N HIS A 32 -6.65 -6.96 2.54
CA HIS A 32 -6.03 -5.93 1.71
C HIS A 32 -5.04 -6.45 0.66
N ASP A 33 -4.70 -7.75 0.62
CA ASP A 33 -3.67 -8.29 -0.29
C ASP A 33 -4.11 -8.32 -1.76
N SER A 34 -5.42 -8.21 -2.01
CA SER A 34 -5.94 -7.99 -3.37
C SER A 34 -5.72 -6.57 -3.91
N GLU A 35 -5.25 -5.62 -3.08
CA GLU A 35 -5.00 -4.24 -3.51
C GLU A 35 -3.57 -3.98 -4.02
N GLU A 36 -2.62 -4.91 -3.86
CA GLU A 36 -1.26 -4.70 -4.35
C GLU A 36 -1.15 -4.78 -5.89
N ASP A 37 -2.10 -5.46 -6.57
CA ASP A 37 -2.02 -5.71 -8.01
C ASP A 37 -2.84 -4.72 -8.88
N ASP A 38 -3.71 -3.90 -8.29
CA ASP A 38 -4.66 -3.02 -9.01
C ASP A 38 -4.22 -1.54 -9.13
N GLY A 39 -3.07 -1.17 -8.56
CA GLY A 39 -2.53 0.19 -8.61
C GLY A 39 -3.21 1.20 -7.68
N ASN A 40 -2.72 2.45 -7.70
CA ASN A 40 -3.16 3.52 -6.79
C ASN A 40 -4.51 4.17 -7.17
N ILE A 41 -4.91 4.07 -8.44
CA ILE A 41 -6.09 4.72 -9.01
C ILE A 41 -6.88 3.68 -9.82
N LYS A 42 -8.12 3.41 -9.41
CA LYS A 42 -8.99 2.40 -10.02
C LYS A 42 -10.32 3.00 -10.46
N PRO A 43 -10.80 2.76 -11.70
CA PRO A 43 -12.14 3.16 -12.10
C PRO A 43 -13.19 2.38 -11.31
N PHE A 44 -14.23 3.07 -10.85
CA PHE A 44 -15.36 2.51 -10.10
C PHE A 44 -16.67 2.62 -10.85
N ASP A 45 -16.88 3.71 -11.59
CA ASP A 45 -18.05 3.97 -12.42
C ASP A 45 -17.68 4.89 -13.60
N ASP A 46 -18.62 5.19 -14.51
CA ASP A 46 -18.40 5.97 -15.74
C ASP A 46 -17.67 7.31 -15.53
N ASN A 47 -17.79 7.92 -14.34
CA ASN A 47 -17.09 9.14 -13.95
C ASN A 47 -16.59 9.11 -12.49
N ALA A 48 -16.36 7.93 -11.92
CA ALA A 48 -15.92 7.78 -10.54
C ALA A 48 -14.69 6.88 -10.45
N PHE A 49 -13.75 7.26 -9.58
CA PHE A 49 -12.53 6.52 -9.32
C PHE A 49 -12.37 6.30 -7.82
N ILE A 50 -11.87 5.13 -7.46
CA ILE A 50 -11.32 4.85 -6.13
C ILE A 50 -9.83 5.15 -6.18
N VAL A 51 -9.37 6.01 -5.28
CA VAL A 51 -7.98 6.46 -5.22
C VAL A 51 -7.45 6.23 -3.83
N LYS A 52 -6.30 5.55 -3.72
CA LYS A 52 -5.63 5.36 -2.43
C LYS A 52 -5.20 6.71 -1.88
N ALA A 53 -5.47 6.98 -0.60
CA ALA A 53 -5.12 8.26 0.01
C ALA A 53 -3.60 8.55 -0.03
N LEU A 54 -2.77 7.51 -0.08
CA LEU A 54 -1.31 7.61 -0.19
C LEU A 54 -0.80 7.86 -1.63
N THR A 55 -1.69 8.01 -2.61
CA THR A 55 -1.31 8.31 -3.99
C THR A 55 -0.54 9.64 -4.03
N PRO A 56 0.69 9.66 -4.58
CA PRO A 56 1.45 10.89 -4.79
C PRO A 56 0.67 11.87 -5.67
N ILE A 57 0.79 13.16 -5.38
CA ILE A 57 0.09 14.21 -6.16
C ILE A 57 0.57 14.21 -7.61
N ASP A 58 1.86 13.99 -7.85
CA ASP A 58 2.43 13.90 -9.20
C ASP A 58 1.78 12.76 -10.01
N ASP A 59 1.70 11.56 -9.43
CA ASP A 59 1.05 10.40 -10.08
C ASP A 59 -0.43 10.67 -10.38
N PHE A 60 -1.13 11.34 -9.46
CA PHE A 60 -2.53 11.72 -9.66
C PHE A 60 -2.68 12.77 -10.77
N ASN A 61 -1.81 13.78 -10.78
CA ASN A 61 -1.79 14.83 -11.79
C ASN A 61 -1.53 14.25 -13.17
N ASP A 62 -0.57 13.34 -13.29
CA ASP A 62 -0.24 12.65 -14.54
C ASP A 62 -1.41 11.79 -15.02
N TYR A 63 -2.02 11.00 -14.13
CA TYR A 63 -3.14 10.12 -14.48
C TYR A 63 -4.36 10.89 -14.99
N PHE A 64 -4.73 11.99 -14.32
CA PHE A 64 -5.91 12.78 -14.67
C PHE A 64 -5.60 13.96 -15.61
N SER A 65 -4.34 14.17 -15.97
CA SER A 65 -3.87 15.33 -16.75
C SER A 65 -4.32 16.67 -16.15
N ILE A 66 -4.09 16.82 -14.85
CA ILE A 66 -4.39 18.04 -14.08
C ILE A 66 -3.13 18.55 -13.37
N SER A 67 -3.26 19.60 -12.56
CA SER A 67 -2.13 20.21 -11.85
C SER A 67 -2.57 20.70 -10.47
N PHE A 68 -2.76 19.77 -9.54
CA PHE A 68 -2.85 20.09 -8.12
C PHE A 68 -1.50 20.57 -7.58
N PRO A 69 -1.51 21.51 -6.62
CA PRO A 69 -0.30 21.97 -5.96
C PRO A 69 0.25 20.91 -5.00
N ASP A 70 1.56 20.70 -5.05
CA ASP A 70 2.35 19.74 -4.28
C ASP A 70 3.28 20.41 -3.24
N GLU A 71 3.16 21.74 -3.03
CA GLU A 71 4.08 22.48 -2.15
C GLU A 71 3.87 22.21 -0.65
N GLU A 72 2.63 21.97 -0.22
CA GLU A 72 2.28 21.77 1.20
C GLU A 72 2.01 20.30 1.56
N PHE A 73 1.72 19.46 0.58
CA PHE A 73 1.32 18.07 0.77
C PHE A 73 1.97 17.22 -0.32
N ASP A 74 2.26 15.96 0.01
CA ASP A 74 2.84 15.02 -0.95
C ASP A 74 1.81 14.05 -1.56
N THR A 75 0.64 13.91 -0.91
CA THR A 75 -0.38 12.89 -1.26
C THR A 75 -1.78 13.47 -1.33
N ILE A 76 -2.66 12.78 -2.08
CA ILE A 76 -4.08 13.16 -2.21
C ILE A 76 -4.80 13.15 -0.86
N GLY A 77 -4.48 12.21 0.03
CA GLY A 77 -5.03 12.17 1.39
C GLY A 77 -4.71 13.44 2.20
N GLY A 78 -3.52 14.01 1.99
CA GLY A 78 -3.13 15.30 2.57
C GLY A 78 -4.03 16.45 2.10
N ILE A 79 -4.22 16.57 0.79
CA ILE A 79 -5.10 17.60 0.18
C ILE A 79 -6.53 17.47 0.72
N VAL A 80 -7.08 16.25 0.74
CA VAL A 80 -8.45 16.00 1.21
C VAL A 80 -8.60 16.39 2.68
N THR A 81 -7.68 15.96 3.53
CA THR A 81 -7.72 16.27 4.98
C THR A 81 -7.60 17.78 5.23
N GLN A 82 -6.75 18.47 4.47
CA GLN A 82 -6.62 19.93 4.56
C GLN A 82 -7.91 20.63 4.16
N GLN A 83 -8.56 20.18 3.09
CA GLN A 83 -9.82 20.77 2.62
C GLN A 83 -10.95 20.61 3.65
N PHE A 84 -11.00 19.49 4.36
CA PHE A 84 -11.93 19.28 5.47
C PHE A 84 -11.54 20.03 6.75
N GLY A 85 -10.24 20.30 6.96
CA GLY A 85 -9.71 20.91 8.19
C GLY A 85 -9.73 19.97 9.41
N HIS A 86 -10.04 18.68 9.19
CA HIS A 86 -9.98 17.60 10.17
C HIS A 86 -9.82 16.26 9.45
N LEU A 87 -9.54 15.19 10.19
CA LEU A 87 -9.60 13.84 9.64
C LEU A 87 -11.06 13.50 9.31
N PRO A 88 -11.43 13.29 8.03
CA PRO A 88 -12.79 13.01 7.65
C PRO A 88 -13.21 11.61 8.09
N LYS A 89 -14.51 11.41 8.25
CA LYS A 89 -15.11 10.09 8.45
C LYS A 89 -15.41 9.44 7.10
N LYS A 90 -15.62 8.13 7.13
CA LYS A 90 -16.12 7.40 5.97
C LYS A 90 -17.44 8.05 5.48
N ASP A 91 -17.57 8.17 4.16
CA ASP A 91 -18.72 8.74 3.44
C ASP A 91 -18.96 10.25 3.67
N GLU A 92 -17.95 10.98 4.13
CA GLU A 92 -17.98 12.44 4.23
C GLU A 92 -17.54 13.11 2.92
N SER A 93 -18.24 14.17 2.50
CA SER A 93 -18.09 14.83 1.18
C SER A 93 -18.13 16.34 1.25
#